data_AF-A0A7J0D0F3-F1
#
_entry.id   AF-A0A7J0D0F3-F1
#
_cell.length_a   1.000
_cell.length_b   1.000
_cell.length_c   1.000
_cell.angle_alpha   90.00
_cell.angle_beta   90.00
_cell.angle_gamma   90.00
#
_symmetry.space_group_name_H-M   'P 1'
#
loop_
_entity.id
_entity.type
_entity.pdbx_description
1 polymer ?
#
loop_
_entity_poly.entity_id
_entity_poly.type
_entity_poly.pdbx_seq_one_letter_code
_entity_poly.pdbx_strand_id
1 'polypeptide(L)' 'MADYHDGELAVQHRAGLRDPAAGSLRAIRDAVPDAAAVFLARQPMIVVGAADASGRLWSTLLTGEPGFLGVPDPGP' A
#
# COMPACT_ATOMS: atom_id res chain seq x y z
N MET A 1 0.17 -20.31 -1.74
CA MET A 1 0.50 -19.66 -3.02
C MET A 1 -0.55 -18.57 -3.16
N ALA A 2 -0.19 -17.30 -2.92
CA ALA A 2 -1.17 -16.23 -3.08
C ALA A 2 -1.26 -15.95 -4.58
N ASP A 3 -2.34 -16.44 -5.21
CA ASP A 3 -2.60 -16.20 -6.62
C ASP A 3 -3.10 -14.75 -6.75
N TYR A 4 -2.28 -13.91 -7.36
CA TYR A 4 -2.72 -12.57 -7.75
C TYR A 4 -3.81 -12.67 -8.81
N HIS A 5 -4.83 -11.84 -8.69
CA HIS A 5 -5.84 -11.70 -9.73
C HIS A 5 -5.27 -10.95 -10.94
N ASP A 6 -5.82 -11.18 -12.14
CA ASP A 6 -5.36 -10.54 -13.39
C ASP A 6 -5.31 -9.01 -13.30
N GLY A 7 -6.26 -8.41 -12.58
CA GLY A 7 -6.29 -6.96 -12.33
C GLY A 7 -5.09 -6.48 -11.50
N GLU A 8 -4.68 -7.26 -10.50
CA GLU A 8 -3.54 -6.95 -9.64
C GLU A 8 -2.22 -7.06 -10.42
N LEU A 9 -2.08 -8.10 -11.26
CA LEU A 9 -0.94 -8.26 -12.16
C LEU A 9 -0.84 -7.12 -13.17
N ALA A 10 -1.96 -6.68 -13.74
CA ALA A 10 -1.99 -5.59 -14.71
C ALA A 10 -1.54 -4.25 -14.10
N VAL A 11 -1.93 -3.98 -12.84
CA VAL A 11 -1.48 -2.79 -12.11
C VAL A 11 0.02 -2.88 -11.78
N GLN A 12 0.49 -4.04 -11.32
CA GLN A 12 1.90 -4.25 -11.00
C GLN A 12 2.80 -4.11 -12.22
N HIS A 13 2.40 -4.64 -13.38
CA HIS A 13 3.10 -4.45 -14.64
C HIS A 13 3.17 -2.97 -15.05
N ARG A 14 2.06 -2.23 -14.94
CA ARG A 14 2.04 -0.79 -15.21
C ARG A 14 2.92 0.01 -14.24
N ALA A 15 3.06 -0.45 -13.01
CA ALA A 15 3.95 0.12 -12.00
C ALA A 15 5.43 -0.26 -12.22
N GLY A 16 5.76 -1.05 -13.24
CA GLY A 16 7.13 -1.48 -13.53
C GLY A 16 7.69 -2.54 -12.59
N LEU A 17 6.84 -3.18 -11.78
CA LEU A 17 7.23 -4.26 -10.89
C LEU A 17 7.51 -5.53 -11.71
N ARG A 18 8.77 -5.95 -11.79
CA ARG A 18 9.20 -7.22 -12.41
C ARG A 18 9.24 -8.29 -11.33
N ASP A 19 8.28 -9.20 -11.39
CA ASP A 19 8.15 -10.41 -10.55
C ASP A 19 7.86 -10.16 -9.05
N PRO A 20 6.58 -10.05 -8.66
CA PRO A 20 6.14 -9.83 -7.28
C PRO A 20 6.25 -11.06 -6.38
N ALA A 21 6.52 -12.24 -6.95
CA ALA A 21 6.35 -13.52 -6.26
C ALA A 21 7.37 -13.73 -5.12
N ALA A 22 8.54 -13.10 -5.16
CA ALA A 22 9.59 -13.29 -4.15
C ALA A 22 9.59 -12.24 -3.02
N GLY A 23 9.16 -11.00 -3.28
CA GLY A 23 9.27 -9.88 -2.33
C GLY A 23 7.98 -9.57 -1.56
N SER A 24 6.83 -9.64 -2.24
CA SER A 24 5.57 -9.08 -1.74
C SER A 24 4.94 -9.90 -0.61
N LEU A 25 5.11 -11.23 -0.60
CA LEU A 25 4.65 -12.10 0.49
C LEU A 25 5.43 -11.89 1.79
N ARG A 26 6.68 -11.40 1.72
CA ARG A 26 7.48 -11.01 2.91
C ARG A 26 7.18 -9.60 3.40
N ALA A 27 6.39 -8.83 2.66
CA ALA A 27 6.06 -7.43 2.97
C ALA A 27 4.77 -7.29 3.78
N ILE A 28 3.91 -8.31 3.83
CA ILE A 28 2.75 -8.32 4.73
C ILE A 28 3.25 -8.65 6.13
N ARG A 29 3.36 -7.60 6.95
CA ARG A 29 3.79 -7.66 8.34
C ARG A 29 2.82 -6.83 9.17
N ASP A 30 2.82 -7.09 10.47
CA ASP A 30 2.08 -6.32 11.48
C ASP A 30 2.76 -4.98 11.82
N ALA A 31 3.93 -4.70 11.24
CA ALA A 31 4.66 -3.45 11.39
C ALA A 31 4.96 -2.80 10.03
N VAL A 32 5.07 -1.47 10.03
CA VAL A 32 5.56 -0.70 8.88
C VAL A 32 7.08 -0.55 9.01
N PRO A 33 7.88 -1.08 8.07
CA PRO A 33 9.33 -0.95 8.12
C PRO A 33 9.79 0.51 8.08
N ASP A 34 10.90 0.84 8.74
CA ASP A 34 11.50 2.19 8.75
C ASP A 34 11.64 2.78 7.33
N ALA A 35 12.11 1.97 6.38
CA ALA A 35 12.26 2.39 4.99
C ALA A 35 10.91 2.76 4.35
N ALA A 36 9.84 2.04 4.68
CA ALA A 36 8.49 2.35 4.21
C ALA A 36 7.92 3.60 4.91
N ALA A 37 8.22 3.82 6.19
CA ALA A 37 7.82 5.03 6.90
C ALA A 37 8.43 6.29 6.26
N VAL A 38 9.72 6.27 5.93
CA VAL A 38 10.39 7.38 5.22
C VAL A 38 9.78 7.62 3.83
N PHE A 39 9.41 6.55 3.13
CA PHE A 39 8.72 6.66 1.84
C PHE A 39 7.34 7.31 1.99
N LEU A 40 6.53 6.83 2.94
CA LEU A 40 5.18 7.32 3.20
C LEU A 40 5.18 8.80 3.56
N ALA A 41 6.11 9.25 4.39
CA ALA A 41 6.24 10.66 4.78
C ALA A 41 6.50 11.60 3.59
N ARG A 42 6.97 11.10 2.44
CA ARG A 42 7.22 11.90 1.23
C ARG A 42 6.05 11.92 0.26
N GLN A 43 5.03 11.08 0.46
CA GLN A 43 3.92 10.99 -0.48
C GLN A 43 2.99 12.20 -0.32
N PRO A 44 2.53 12.81 -1.42
CA PRO A 44 1.54 13.90 -1.38
C PRO A 44 0.09 13.39 -1.47
N MET A 45 -0.11 12.08 -1.61
CA MET A 45 -1.43 11.46 -1.64
C MET A 45 -1.44 10.01 -1.14
N ILE A 46 -2.62 9.56 -0.68
CA ILE A 46 -2.91 8.16 -0.37
C ILE A 46 -4.31 7.80 -0.87
N VAL A 47 -4.48 6.57 -1.35
CA VAL A 47 -5.79 5.99 -1.66
C VAL A 47 -6.23 5.13 -0.48
N VAL A 48 -7.41 5.40 0.07
CA VAL A 48 -7.99 4.65 1.19
C VAL A 48 -9.21 3.92 0.69
N GLY A 49 -9.25 2.61 0.88
CA GLY A 49 -10.42 1.77 0.61
C GLY A 49 -10.91 1.10 1.88
N ALA A 50 -12.24 1.02 2.04
CA ALA A 50 -12.85 0.28 3.13
C ALA A 50 -14.22 -0.28 2.72
N ALA A 51 -14.68 -1.29 3.45
CA ALA A 51 -16.07 -1.72 3.38
C ALA A 51 -16.93 -0.88 4.33
N ASP A 52 -18.14 -0.51 3.93
CA ASP A 52 -19.15 0.00 4.84
C ASP A 52 -19.74 -1.13 5.72
N ALA A 53 -20.63 -0.80 6.66
CA ALA A 53 -21.25 -1.78 7.54
C ALA A 53 -22.07 -2.86 6.80
N SER A 54 -22.45 -2.63 5.54
CA SER A 54 -23.15 -3.58 4.68
C SER A 54 -22.21 -4.41 3.80
N GLY A 55 -20.89 -4.23 3.92
CA GLY A 55 -19.89 -4.92 3.11
C GLY A 55 -19.65 -4.27 1.74
N ARG A 56 -20.27 -3.13 1.43
CA ARG A 56 -20.03 -2.43 0.16
C ARG A 56 -18.70 -1.72 0.22
N LEU A 57 -17.83 -2.00 -0.75
CA LEU A 57 -16.54 -1.36 -0.89
C LEU A 57 -16.68 0.07 -1.42
N TRP A 58 -15.95 0.99 -0.82
CA TRP A 58 -15.74 2.34 -1.31
C TRP A 58 -14.25 2.67 -1.26
N SER A 59 -13.86 3.71 -2.01
CA SER A 59 -12.49 4.22 -2.02
C SER A 59 -12.50 5.75 -2.12
N THR A 60 -11.50 6.39 -1.53
CA THR A 60 -11.27 7.83 -1.61
C THR A 60 -9.79 8.15 -1.78
N LEU A 61 -9.50 9.34 -2.30
CA LEU A 61 -8.16 9.90 -2.40
C LEU A 61 -8.01 11.00 -1.35
N LEU A 62 -7.01 10.88 -0.49
CA LEU A 62 -6.59 11.94 0.43
C LEU A 62 -5.30 12.57 -0.09
N THR A 63 -5.23 13.89 -0.08
CA THR A 63 -4.07 14.65 -0.56
C THR A 63 -3.57 15.62 0.51
N GLY A 64 -2.27 15.93 0.46
CA GLY A 64 -1.62 16.87 1.37
C GLY A 64 -0.18 17.17 0.94
N GLU A 65 0.46 18.08 1.63
CA GLU A 65 1.89 18.34 1.43
C GLU A 65 2.75 17.18 1.97
N PRO A 66 3.98 16.97 1.47
CA PRO A 66 4.91 16.02 2.06
C PRO A 66 5.02 16.21 3.58
N GLY A 67 4.87 15.11 4.32
CA GLY A 67 4.74 15.09 5.78
C GLY A 67 3.30 14.92 6.29
N PHE A 68 2.28 14.91 5.41
CA PHE A 68 0.90 14.67 5.84
C PHE A 68 0.66 13.23 6.36
N LEU A 69 1.43 12.27 5.86
CA LEU A 69 1.43 10.88 6.35
C LEU A 69 2.53 10.68 7.38
N GLY A 70 2.17 10.08 8.51
CA GLY A 70 3.10 9.66 9.55
C GLY A 70 2.85 8.22 9.96
N VAL A 71 3.92 7.54 10.37
CA VAL A 71 3.85 6.21 10.98
C VAL A 71 4.22 6.40 12.45
N PRO A 72 3.27 6.24 13.39
CA PRO A 72 3.51 6.55 14.81
C PRO A 72 4.52 5.60 15.46
N ASP A 73 4.52 4.31 15.08
CA ASP A 73 5.39 3.27 15.64
C ASP A 73 6.00 2.41 14.50
N PRO A 74 7.03 2.89 13.79
CA PRO A 74 7.69 2.10 12.76
C PRO A 74 8.53 0.97 13.39
N GLY A 75 8.64 -0.15 12.67
CA GLY A 75 9.43 -1.31 13.07
C GLY A 75 10.62 -1.57 12.14
N PRO A 76 11.58 -2.42 12.54
CA PRO A 76 12.69 -2.83 11.70
C PRO A 76 12.28 -3.71 10.50
#